data_AF-A0A520FK41-F1
#
_entry.id   AF-A0A520FK41-F1
#
_cell.length_a   1.000
_cell.length_b   1.000
_cell.length_c   1.000
_cell.angle_alpha   90.00
_cell.angle_beta   90.00
_cell.angle_gamma   90.00
#
_symmetry.space_group_name_H-M   'P 1'
#
loop_
_entity.id
_entity.type
_entity.pdbx_description
1 polymer ?
#
loop_
_entity_poly.entity_id
_entity_poly.type
_entity_poly.pdbx_seq_one_letter_code
_entity_poly.pdbx_strand_id
1 'polypeptide(L)' 'MSALVSVSDAVRVFGATTEMIIDAAGLTLGELEHAAAEYGLIPERFLEVPILRESDLKAIAHRIS' A
#
# COMPACT_ATOMS: atom_id res chain seq x y z
N MET A 1 -2.27 18.95 -0.77
CA MET A 1 -1.68 17.74 -0.17
C MET A 1 -2.49 16.56 -0.66
N SER A 2 -1.93 15.65 -1.45
CA SER A 2 -2.61 14.36 -1.69
C SER A 2 -2.57 13.57 -0.38
N ALA A 3 -3.72 13.05 0.04
CA ALA A 3 -3.79 12.16 1.19
C ALA A 3 -3.06 10.85 0.85
N LEU A 4 -2.25 10.36 1.78
CA LEU A 4 -1.64 9.04 1.68
C LEU A 4 -2.65 8.00 2.18
N VAL A 5 -2.65 6.83 1.55
CA VAL A 5 -3.59 5.75 1.79
C VAL A 5 -2.82 4.49 2.17
N SER A 6 -3.38 3.70 3.08
CA SER A 6 -2.76 2.44 3.48
C SER A 6 -3.00 1.33 2.47
N VAL A 7 -2.16 0.29 2.48
CA VAL A 7 -2.39 -0.93 1.69
C VAL A 7 -3.73 -1.56 2.06
N SER A 8 -4.08 -1.59 3.35
CA SER A 8 -5.39 -2.08 3.83
C SER A 8 -6.57 -1.32 3.23
N ASP A 9 -6.45 -0.01 3.08
CA ASP A 9 -7.53 0.81 2.50
C ASP A 9 -7.62 0.59 0.99
N ALA A 10 -6.49 0.45 0.29
CA ALA A 10 -6.49 0.09 -1.12
C ALA A 10 -7.14 -1.28 -1.36
N VAL A 11 -6.85 -2.28 -0.54
CA VAL A 11 -7.52 -3.60 -0.55
C VAL A 11 -9.03 -3.45 -0.45
N ARG A 12 -9.52 -2.64 0.49
CA ARG A 12 -10.97 -2.40 0.68
C ARG A 12 -11.60 -1.68 -0.51
N VAL A 13 -10.92 -0.71 -1.09
CA VAL A 13 -11.41 0.08 -2.22
C VAL A 13 -11.50 -0.76 -3.49
N PHE A 14 -10.49 -1.58 -3.76
CA PHE A 14 -10.41 -2.34 -4.99
C PHE A 14 -11.01 -3.75 -4.90
N GLY A 15 -11.29 -4.25 -3.70
CA GLY A 15 -11.79 -5.61 -3.51
C GLY A 15 -10.78 -6.69 -3.91
N ALA A 16 -9.48 -6.36 -3.88
CA ALA A 16 -8.37 -7.24 -4.26
C ALA A 16 -7.66 -7.81 -3.04
N THR A 17 -6.80 -8.82 -3.22
CA THR A 17 -5.96 -9.33 -2.13
C THR A 17 -4.80 -8.38 -1.81
N THR A 18 -4.27 -8.46 -0.60
CA THR A 18 -3.07 -7.72 -0.20
C THR A 18 -1.90 -7.95 -1.15
N GLU A 19 -1.64 -9.19 -1.55
CA GLU A 19 -0.56 -9.53 -2.48
C GLU A 19 -0.76 -8.86 -3.84
N MET A 20 -1.98 -8.85 -4.37
CA MET A 20 -2.29 -8.16 -5.62
C MET A 20 -2.05 -6.65 -5.52
N ILE A 21 -2.43 -6.02 -4.41
CA ILE A 21 -2.20 -4.58 -4.21
C ILE A 21 -0.70 -4.27 -4.11
N ILE A 22 0.05 -5.08 -3.37
CA ILE A 22 1.50 -4.90 -3.18
C ILE A 22 2.23 -5.06 -4.52
N ASP A 23 1.92 -6.12 -5.26
CA ASP A 23 2.48 -6.39 -6.60
C ASP A 23 2.10 -5.28 -7.60
N ALA A 24 0.82 -4.89 -7.62
CA ALA A 24 0.36 -3.81 -8.48
C ALA A 24 0.96 -2.45 -8.11
N ALA A 25 1.25 -2.20 -6.83
CA ALA A 25 1.98 -1.01 -6.37
C ALA A 25 3.48 -1.07 -6.70
N GLY A 26 4.02 -2.25 -7.01
CA GLY A 26 5.45 -2.47 -7.24
C GLY A 26 6.28 -2.32 -5.97
N LEU A 27 5.68 -2.57 -4.80
CA LEU A 27 6.34 -2.48 -3.50
C LEU A 27 6.88 -3.85 -3.09
N THR A 28 8.06 -3.86 -2.49
CA THR A 28 8.63 -5.04 -1.85
C THR A 28 8.26 -5.11 -0.38
N LEU A 29 8.29 -6.32 0.21
CA LEU A 29 8.06 -6.48 1.65
C LEU A 29 9.04 -5.65 2.49
N GLY A 30 10.31 -5.58 2.09
CA GLY A 30 11.33 -4.80 2.81
C GLY A 30 11.05 -3.29 2.81
N GLU A 31 10.52 -2.74 1.70
CA GLU A 31 10.10 -1.33 1.65
C GLU A 31 8.91 -1.04 2.56
N LEU A 32 7.97 -1.98 2.62
CA LEU A 32 6.78 -1.90 3.48
C LEU A 32 7.15 -1.95 4.97
N GLU A 33 7.98 -2.92 5.36
CA GLU A 33 8.49 -3.06 6.73
C GLU A 33 9.33 -1.85 7.15
N HIS A 34 10.16 -1.33 6.25
CA HIS A 34 10.94 -0.13 6.49
C HIS A 34 10.03 1.08 6.73
N ALA A 35 9.01 1.27 5.88
CA ALA A 35 8.04 2.34 6.06
C ALA A 35 7.27 2.20 7.39
N ALA A 36 6.93 0.98 7.81
CA ALA A 36 6.31 0.74 9.11
C ALA A 36 7.20 1.24 10.26
N ALA A 37 8.50 0.92 10.21
CA ALA A 37 9.46 1.37 11.21
C ALA A 37 9.62 2.90 11.22
N GLU A 38 9.64 3.56 10.05
CA GLU A 38 9.70 5.03 9.95
C GLU A 38 8.46 5.70 10.56
N TYR A 39 7.30 5.04 10.49
CA TYR A 39 6.05 5.49 11.11
C TYR A 39 5.93 5.12 12.60
N GLY A 40 6.98 4.52 13.20
CA GLY A 40 6.98 4.11 14.60
C GLY A 40 6.14 2.87 14.90
N LEU A 41 5.81 2.09 13.87
CA LEU A 41 5.11 0.81 13.99
C LEU A 41 6.12 -0.36 13.98
N ILE A 42 5.66 -1.51 14.46
CA ILE A 42 6.39 -2.76 14.25
C ILE A 42 6.29 -3.16 12.76
N PRO A 43 7.34 -3.79 12.17
CA PRO A 43 7.38 -4.16 10.76
C PRO A 43 6.12 -4.88 10.26
N GLU A 44 5.57 -5.79 11.05
CA GLU A 44 4.40 -6.61 10.72
C GLU A 44 3.09 -5.80 10.54
N ARG A 45 3.09 -4.52 10.96
CA ARG A 45 1.94 -3.62 10.78
C ARG A 45 2.04 -2.73 9.53
N PHE A 46 2.90 -3.10 8.58
CA PHE A 46 3.09 -2.34 7.34
C PHE A 46 1.80 -2.08 6.54
N LEU A 47 0.79 -2.93 6.66
CA LEU A 47 -0.49 -2.79 5.96
C LEU A 47 -1.30 -1.56 6.37
N GLU A 48 -1.01 -1.00 7.54
CA GLU A 48 -1.70 0.16 8.11
C GLU A 48 -0.98 1.47 7.79
N VAL A 49 0.22 1.40 7.23
CA VAL A 49 1.06 2.58 6.98
C VAL A 49 0.51 3.34 5.77
N PRO A 50 0.18 4.63 5.92
CA PRO A 50 -0.32 5.43 4.81
C PRO A 50 0.85 5.83 3.90
N ILE A 51 1.19 4.97 2.93
CA ILE A 51 2.31 5.18 2.00
C ILE A 51 1.90 5.35 0.54
N LEU A 52 0.70 4.89 0.16
CA LEU A 52 0.23 4.93 -1.22
C LEU A 52 -0.28 6.33 -1.55
N ARG A 53 0.19 6.88 -2.67
CA ARG A 53 -0.28 8.14 -3.22
C ARG A 53 -1.43 7.89 -4.19
N GLU A 54 -2.17 8.94 -4.51
CA GLU A 54 -3.24 8.87 -5.52
C GLU A 54 -2.74 8.39 -6.90
N SER A 55 -1.51 8.72 -7.27
CA SER A 55 -0.85 8.20 -8.48
C SER A 55 -0.70 6.69 -8.45
N ASP A 56 -0.37 6.14 -7.28
CA ASP A 56 -0.15 4.71 -7.08
C ASP A 56 -1.48 3.99 -7.15
N LEU A 57 -2.54 4.56 -6.57
CA LEU A 57 -3.91 4.04 -6.70
C LEU A 57 -4.37 3.96 -8.16
N LYS A 58 -4.05 4.97 -8.98
CA LYS A 58 -4.35 4.94 -10.43
C LYS A 58 -3.58 3.84 -11.14
N ALA A 59 -2.30 3.65 -10.81
CA ALA A 59 -1.47 2.59 -11.38
C ALA A 59 -1.96 1.20 -10.96
N ILE A 60 -2.32 1.03 -9.68
CA ILE A 60 -2.91 -0.20 -9.13
C ILE A 60 -4.21 -0.51 -9.88
N ALA A 61 -5.13 0.44 -9.96
CA ALA A 61 -6.42 0.28 -10.64
C ALA A 61 -6.25 -0.18 -12.10
N HIS A 62 -5.26 0.37 -12.81
CA HIS A 62 -4.97 -0.01 -14.19
C HIS A 62 -4.37 -1.42 -14.33
N ARG A 63 -3.65 -1.91 -13.32
CA ARG A 63 -3.00 -3.22 -13.33
C ARG A 63 -3.91 -4.36 -12.91
N ILE A 64 -4.91 -4.08 -12.07
CA ILE A 64 -5.84 -5.09 -11.54
C ILE A 64 -7.16 -5.20 -12.30
N SER A 65 -7.44 -4.27 -13.23
CA SER A 65 -8.59 -4.29 -14.14
C SER A 65 -8.37 -5.25 -15.31
#